data_AF-A0ABC8YF41-F1
#
_entry.id   AF-A0ABC8YF41-F1
#
_cell.length_a   1.000
_cell.length_b   1.000
_cell.length_c   1.000
_cell.angle_alpha   90.00
_cell.angle_beta   90.00
_cell.angle_gamma   90.00
#
_symmetry.space_group_name_H-M   'P 1'
#
loop_
_entity.id
_entity.type
_entity.pdbx_description
1 polymer ?
#
loop_
_entity_poly.entity_id
_entity_poly.type
_entity_poly.pdbx_seq_one_letter_code
_entity_poly.pdbx_strand_id
1 'polypeptide(L)'
;MVTPARDLPDDMLAAVLRRLAPRGVAASRCVCRAWRDAIDARRLLRADLLPLSVGGIFMEYCALYSPEFLSRPSAAAAPVSAGLDFMPSVRRVLSHCGGLLLCERYERERYYVVANPATRQFARLPPPTPPPPQACFDKDAAACLVYDPTASPHYEVFLVPLLPEKREARFRLHTETRRSEWPPLSCTMRVFSSATRRWREASFLRGGEAAGTVAAMEPTCRWNILGRNAYWRGALYVHCVGDRFVTRISLSDAKYQIFNTPGDTIYLSSLGRSEKGLYCATSSEGFRELSIWHLNESSGGDQMEWVLKHHVNLTVFSRKLHALEDYHQQNRGPWILQDINYHKSPRNKADDYVAAEEAEFEWDSHNDNVLEAGDMAEANYTGYTSVVLGFHPYKEVIFLNASLRRGVAYHWNTSKFQDLGLWPKDYAEIAGAELEMSFIYTPCWLEEFHGNNFEDQK
;
A
#
# COMPACT_ATOMS: atom_id res chain seq x y z
N MET A 1 -13.85 59.41 0.21
CA MET A 1 -13.06 58.86 -0.90
C MET A 1 -12.54 57.51 -0.45
N VAL A 2 -12.95 56.43 -1.10
CA VAL A 2 -12.47 55.08 -0.79
C VAL A 2 -11.05 54.97 -1.33
N THR A 3 -10.07 54.83 -0.43
CA THR A 3 -8.68 54.57 -0.76
C THR A 3 -8.53 53.24 -1.50
N PRO A 4 -7.77 53.15 -2.61
CA PRO A 4 -7.41 51.87 -3.20
C PRO A 4 -6.55 51.10 -2.20
N ALA A 5 -6.85 49.80 -2.02
CA ALA A 5 -6.10 48.93 -1.12
C ALA A 5 -4.63 48.87 -1.56
N ARG A 6 -3.70 49.04 -0.61
CA ARG A 6 -2.26 48.88 -0.84
C ARG A 6 -1.94 47.42 -1.15
N ASP A 7 -1.20 47.16 -2.22
CA ASP A 7 -0.63 45.84 -2.50
C ASP A 7 0.40 45.48 -1.41
N LEU A 8 0.28 44.26 -0.88
CA LEU A 8 1.14 43.74 0.19
C LEU A 8 2.52 43.34 -0.39
N PRO A 9 3.65 43.73 0.22
CA PRO A 9 4.99 43.33 -0.24
C PRO A 9 5.21 41.81 -0.20
N ASP A 10 5.93 41.25 -1.17
CA ASP A 10 6.14 39.80 -1.32
C ASP A 10 6.73 39.12 -0.06
N ASP A 11 7.62 39.79 0.67
CA ASP A 11 8.21 39.24 1.90
C ASP A 11 7.20 39.14 3.03
N MET A 12 6.28 40.10 3.12
CA MET A 12 5.18 40.06 4.08
C MET A 12 4.16 39.02 3.65
N LEU A 13 3.82 38.94 2.36
CA LEU A 13 2.95 37.90 1.81
C LEU A 13 3.51 36.50 2.10
N ALA A 14 4.79 36.26 1.86
CA ALA A 14 5.39 34.97 2.19
C ALA A 14 5.52 34.72 3.69
N ALA A 15 5.70 35.74 4.52
CA ALA A 15 5.63 35.60 5.97
C ALA A 15 4.22 35.23 6.45
N VAL A 16 3.18 35.67 5.74
CA VAL A 16 1.79 35.23 5.95
C VAL A 16 1.58 33.80 5.41
N LEU A 17 2.03 33.49 4.19
CA LEU A 17 1.89 32.17 3.57
C LEU A 17 2.69 31.08 4.30
N ARG A 18 3.83 31.41 4.94
CA ARG A 18 4.59 30.52 5.83
C ARG A 18 3.82 30.08 7.06
N ARG A 19 2.83 30.87 7.46
CA ARG A 19 1.97 30.58 8.61
C ARG A 19 0.78 29.70 8.20
N LEU A 20 0.66 29.33 6.92
CA LEU A 20 -0.34 28.40 6.42
C LEU A 20 0.20 26.96 6.39
N ALA A 21 -0.68 25.98 6.61
CA ALA A 21 -0.38 24.56 6.45
C ALA A 21 -0.04 24.21 4.98
N PRO A 22 0.72 23.14 4.67
CA PRO A 22 1.18 22.81 3.30
C PRO A 22 0.07 22.75 2.25
N ARG A 23 -1.12 22.26 2.61
CA ARG A 23 -2.30 22.28 1.75
C ARG A 23 -2.88 23.68 1.56
N GLY A 24 -2.85 24.52 2.59
CA GLY A 24 -3.21 25.94 2.51
C GLY A 24 -2.20 26.73 1.68
N VAL A 25 -0.92 26.37 1.73
CA VAL A 25 0.12 26.86 0.82
C VAL A 25 -0.12 26.32 -0.61
N ALA A 26 -0.48 25.04 -0.78
CA ALA A 26 -0.82 24.45 -2.08
C ALA A 26 -2.08 25.04 -2.70
N ALA A 27 -3.11 25.35 -1.91
CA ALA A 27 -4.34 26.02 -2.36
C ALA A 27 -4.08 27.50 -2.66
N SER A 28 -3.28 28.18 -1.82
CA SER A 28 -2.86 29.58 -2.02
C SER A 28 -2.04 29.76 -3.30
N ARG A 29 -1.29 28.74 -3.72
CA ARG A 29 -0.59 28.67 -5.02
C ARG A 29 -1.54 28.79 -6.24
N CYS A 30 -2.82 28.45 -6.06
CA CYS A 30 -3.84 28.43 -7.11
C CYS A 30 -4.68 29.72 -7.16
N VAL A 31 -4.53 30.64 -6.18
CA VAL A 31 -5.38 31.83 -6.04
C VAL A 31 -5.02 32.93 -7.04
N CYS A 32 -3.74 33.30 -7.17
CA CYS A 32 -3.27 34.27 -8.16
C CYS A 32 -1.77 34.14 -8.44
N ARG A 33 -1.26 34.85 -9.46
CA ARG A 33 0.14 34.75 -9.92
C ARG A 33 1.15 35.21 -8.86
N ALA A 34 0.87 36.30 -8.16
CA ALA A 34 1.77 36.83 -7.11
C ALA A 34 1.91 35.89 -5.90
N TRP A 35 0.83 35.23 -5.47
CA TRP A 35 0.88 34.28 -4.35
C TRP A 35 1.65 33.02 -4.71
N ARG A 36 1.52 32.54 -5.95
CA ARG A 36 2.32 31.44 -6.50
C ARG A 36 3.81 31.79 -6.52
N ASP A 37 4.17 32.95 -7.06
CA ASP A 37 5.56 33.39 -7.18
C ASP A 37 6.21 33.57 -5.79
N ALA A 38 5.46 34.06 -4.80
CA ALA A 38 5.93 34.21 -3.41
C ALA A 38 6.11 32.89 -2.64
N ILE A 39 5.27 31.88 -2.90
CA ILE A 39 5.37 30.53 -2.32
C ILE A 39 6.56 29.78 -2.90
N ASP A 40 6.76 29.91 -4.22
CA ASP A 40 7.79 29.19 -4.98
C ASP A 40 9.18 29.76 -4.72
N ALA A 41 9.32 31.09 -4.72
CA ALA A 41 10.60 31.75 -4.47
C ALA A 41 11.19 31.46 -3.09
N ARG A 42 10.34 31.11 -2.10
CA ARG A 42 10.75 30.91 -0.69
C ARG A 42 10.57 29.48 -0.18
N ARG A 43 10.15 28.54 -1.05
CA ARG A 43 9.99 27.11 -0.74
C ARG A 43 9.07 26.83 0.46
N LEU A 44 7.92 27.50 0.51
CA LEU A 44 6.99 27.40 1.65
C LEU A 44 6.24 26.06 1.72
N LEU A 45 6.19 25.33 0.60
CA LEU A 45 5.85 23.91 0.57
C LEU A 45 7.08 23.10 0.94
N ARG A 46 7.15 22.68 2.22
CA ARG A 46 8.23 21.86 2.76
C ARG A 46 8.08 20.41 2.30
N ALA A 47 9.14 19.90 1.68
CA ALA A 47 9.23 18.54 1.13
C ALA A 47 9.08 17.44 2.22
N ASP A 48 9.21 17.83 3.48
CA ASP A 48 9.11 17.04 4.71
C ASP A 48 7.64 16.72 5.13
N LEU A 49 6.64 17.35 4.51
CA LEU A 49 5.20 17.08 4.72
C LEU A 49 4.51 16.46 3.49
N LEU A 50 5.25 16.32 2.40
CA LEU A 50 4.99 15.29 1.41
C LEU A 50 5.74 14.06 1.94
N PRO A 51 5.15 12.87 1.98
CA PRO A 51 5.96 11.72 2.35
C PRO A 51 7.08 11.64 1.31
N LEU A 52 8.34 11.89 1.67
CA LEU A 52 9.49 11.64 0.78
C LEU A 52 10.36 10.52 1.34
N SER A 53 10.08 10.08 2.56
CA SER A 53 10.71 8.94 3.21
C SER A 53 9.69 7.83 3.46
N VAL A 54 10.14 6.59 3.29
CA VAL A 54 9.41 5.41 3.78
C VAL A 54 9.63 5.34 5.30
N GLY A 55 8.54 5.39 6.07
CA GLY A 55 8.57 5.29 7.52
C GLY A 55 8.57 3.85 8.04
N GLY A 56 8.17 2.89 7.20
CA GLY A 56 8.19 1.47 7.52
C GLY A 56 7.40 0.64 6.53
N ILE A 57 7.21 -0.64 6.84
CA ILE A 57 6.42 -1.60 6.06
C ILE A 57 5.48 -2.31 7.02
N PHE A 58 4.17 -2.15 6.81
CA PHE A 58 3.18 -2.98 7.49
C PHE A 58 3.07 -4.33 6.78
N MET A 59 2.99 -5.40 7.56
CA MET A 59 2.92 -6.78 7.08
C MET A 59 1.79 -7.52 7.79
N GLU A 60 0.88 -8.10 7.03
CA GLU A 60 -0.24 -8.89 7.52
C GLU A 60 0.03 -10.35 7.20
N TYR A 61 -0.02 -11.22 8.22
CA TYR A 61 0.26 -12.65 8.09
C TYR A 61 -0.99 -13.47 8.41
N CYS A 62 -1.24 -14.52 7.63
CA CYS A 62 -2.46 -15.34 7.77
C CYS A 62 -2.65 -15.93 9.17
N ALA A 63 -1.55 -16.28 9.85
CA ALA A 63 -1.60 -16.92 11.17
C ALA A 63 -1.52 -15.93 12.34
N LEU A 64 -1.34 -14.62 12.09
CA LEU A 64 -1.18 -13.61 13.13
C LEU A 64 -2.48 -12.86 13.40
N TYR A 65 -2.61 -12.33 14.61
CA TYR A 65 -3.82 -11.63 15.06
C TYR A 65 -3.73 -10.11 14.85
N SER A 66 -2.56 -9.60 14.51
CA SER A 66 -2.30 -8.17 14.38
C SER A 66 -1.22 -7.94 13.32
N PRO A 67 -1.27 -6.79 12.61
CA PRO A 67 -0.27 -6.46 11.62
C PRO A 67 1.08 -6.20 12.28
N GLU A 68 2.15 -6.56 11.58
CA GLU A 68 3.52 -6.34 11.99
C GLU A 68 4.09 -5.11 11.29
N PHE A 69 5.07 -4.46 11.91
CA PHE A 69 5.67 -3.25 11.36
C PHE A 69 7.19 -3.36 11.38
N LEU A 70 7.76 -3.43 10.18
CA LEU A 70 9.20 -3.33 9.97
C LEU A 70 9.54 -1.87 9.76
N SER A 71 10.34 -1.29 10.63
CA SER A 71 10.68 0.12 10.55
C SER A 71 12.08 0.39 11.03
N ARG A 72 12.57 1.59 10.73
CA ARG A 72 13.86 2.02 11.22
C ARG A 72 13.71 2.57 12.65
N PRO A 73 14.65 2.28 13.57
CA PRO A 73 14.71 2.99 14.85
C PRO A 73 14.82 4.49 14.58
N SER A 74 13.96 5.29 15.19
CA SER A 74 13.94 6.74 14.99
C SER A 74 13.98 7.42 16.36
N ALA A 75 15.10 8.07 16.68
CA ALA A 75 15.28 8.83 17.92
C ALA A 75 14.40 10.10 18.00
N ALA A 76 13.91 10.59 16.86
CA ALA A 76 13.32 11.94 16.74
C ALA A 76 11.78 11.98 16.66
N ALA A 77 11.10 10.83 16.52
CA ALA A 77 9.65 10.76 16.38
C ALA A 77 9.08 9.64 17.25
N ALA A 78 7.89 9.83 17.82
CA ALA A 78 7.21 8.75 18.53
C ALA A 78 7.07 7.54 17.59
N PRO A 79 7.56 6.36 17.97
CA PRO A 79 7.57 5.19 17.09
C PRO A 79 6.13 4.83 16.71
N VAL A 80 5.90 4.60 15.41
CA VAL A 80 4.62 4.10 14.92
C VAL A 80 4.44 2.69 15.44
N SER A 81 3.45 2.46 16.30
CA SER A 81 3.15 1.14 16.85
C SER A 81 2.44 0.27 15.81
N ALA A 82 2.98 -0.93 15.55
CA ALA A 82 2.35 -1.96 14.73
C ALA A 82 0.98 -2.37 15.28
N GLY A 83 0.83 -2.32 16.61
CA GLY A 83 -0.41 -2.65 17.31
C GLY A 83 -1.52 -1.62 17.13
N LEU A 84 -1.23 -0.45 16.56
CA LEU A 84 -2.15 0.68 16.39
C LEU A 84 -2.90 0.97 17.71
N ASP A 85 -2.15 1.06 18.80
CA ASP A 85 -2.60 1.18 20.20
C ASP A 85 -3.47 2.43 20.50
N PHE A 86 -3.39 3.44 19.66
CA PHE A 86 -4.21 4.65 19.72
C PHE A 86 -5.66 4.45 19.23
N MET A 87 -5.98 3.26 18.70
CA MET A 87 -7.32 2.91 18.26
C MET A 87 -7.70 1.51 18.77
N PRO A 88 -8.99 1.20 18.92
CA PRO A 88 -9.37 -0.08 19.48
C PRO A 88 -9.04 -1.23 18.52
N SER A 89 -8.65 -2.39 19.08
CA SER A 89 -7.90 -3.48 18.43
C SER A 89 -8.19 -3.75 16.93
N VAL A 90 -7.21 -3.48 16.08
CA VAL A 90 -7.31 -3.75 14.63
C VAL A 90 -7.25 -5.26 14.36
N ARG A 91 -8.18 -5.76 13.52
CA ARG A 91 -8.10 -7.14 13.02
C ARG A 91 -7.18 -7.25 11.81
N ARG A 92 -7.33 -6.33 10.85
CA ARG A 92 -6.62 -6.37 9.57
C ARG A 92 -6.50 -5.00 8.94
N VAL A 93 -5.37 -4.73 8.27
CA VAL A 93 -5.23 -3.60 7.34
C VAL A 93 -5.63 -4.05 5.92
N LEU A 94 -6.60 -3.35 5.32
CA LEU A 94 -7.17 -3.70 4.00
C LEU A 94 -6.51 -2.92 2.85
N SER A 95 -6.15 -1.67 3.07
CA SER A 95 -5.59 -0.77 2.05
C SER A 95 -4.81 0.37 2.71
N HIS A 96 -3.96 1.04 1.94
CA HIS A 96 -3.21 2.21 2.37
C HIS A 96 -3.16 3.22 1.22
N CYS A 97 -3.11 4.51 1.56
CA CYS A 97 -2.89 5.57 0.58
C CYS A 97 -2.43 6.85 1.28
N GLY A 98 -1.37 7.48 0.77
CA GLY A 98 -0.90 8.78 1.25
C GLY A 98 -0.66 8.85 2.77
N GLY A 99 -0.15 7.77 3.36
CA GLY A 99 0.13 7.66 4.80
C GLY A 99 -1.06 7.34 5.69
N LEU A 100 -2.25 7.15 5.11
CA LEU A 100 -3.42 6.65 5.82
C LEU A 100 -3.57 5.14 5.61
N LEU A 101 -4.11 4.47 6.63
CA LEU A 101 -4.45 3.05 6.62
C LEU A 101 -5.96 2.88 6.68
N LEU A 102 -6.49 1.94 5.90
CA LEU A 102 -7.87 1.47 6.02
C LEU A 102 -7.86 0.12 6.73
N CYS A 103 -8.48 0.08 7.89
CA CYS A 103 -8.54 -1.08 8.77
C CYS A 103 -9.97 -1.65 8.84
N GLU A 104 -10.04 -2.96 9.07
CA GLU A 104 -11.27 -3.68 9.32
C GLU A 104 -11.33 -4.17 10.77
N ARG A 105 -12.55 -4.14 11.33
CA ARG A 105 -12.82 -4.67 12.66
C ARG A 105 -14.15 -5.42 12.70
N TYR A 106 -14.22 -6.32 13.67
CA TYR A 106 -15.43 -7.07 14.02
C TYR A 106 -15.73 -6.83 15.50
N GLU A 107 -16.88 -6.20 15.76
CA GLU A 107 -17.51 -6.27 17.08
C GLU A 107 -18.76 -7.15 16.95
N ARG A 108 -19.95 -6.55 16.89
CA ARG A 108 -21.21 -7.23 16.55
C ARG A 108 -21.41 -7.34 15.04
N GLU A 109 -20.88 -6.37 14.28
CA GLU A 109 -20.92 -6.29 12.81
C GLU A 109 -19.57 -5.79 12.28
N ARG A 110 -19.31 -6.06 10.99
CA ARG A 110 -18.12 -5.58 10.28
C ARG A 110 -18.20 -4.06 10.10
N TYR A 111 -17.15 -3.34 10.49
CA TYR A 111 -17.02 -1.90 10.20
C TYR A 111 -15.60 -1.51 9.81
N TYR A 112 -15.49 -0.37 9.14
CA TYR A 112 -14.23 0.17 8.64
C TYR A 112 -13.75 1.33 9.51
N VAL A 113 -12.43 1.43 9.65
CA VAL A 113 -11.76 2.55 10.31
C VAL A 113 -10.65 3.05 9.42
N VAL A 114 -10.53 4.36 9.25
CA VAL A 114 -9.33 4.96 8.64
C VAL A 114 -8.45 5.50 9.76
N ALA A 115 -7.17 5.14 9.74
CA ALA A 115 -6.20 5.51 10.73
C ALA A 115 -5.06 6.32 10.10
N ASN A 116 -4.57 7.31 10.85
CA ASN A 116 -3.32 7.99 10.59
C ASN A 116 -2.32 7.63 11.70
N PRO A 117 -1.43 6.64 11.47
CA PRO A 117 -0.46 6.24 12.48
C PRO A 117 0.52 7.35 12.89
N ALA A 118 0.86 8.27 11.98
CA ALA A 118 1.79 9.37 12.26
C ALA A 118 1.22 10.33 13.31
N THR A 119 -0.06 10.71 13.17
CA THR A 119 -0.73 11.61 14.11
C THR A 119 -1.47 10.89 15.23
N ARG A 120 -1.43 9.54 15.27
CA ARG A 120 -2.17 8.69 16.22
C ARG A 120 -3.67 9.02 16.27
N GLN A 121 -4.26 9.34 15.11
CA GLN A 121 -5.69 9.66 14.96
C GLN A 121 -6.41 8.59 14.14
N PHE A 122 -7.69 8.39 14.40
CA PHE A 122 -8.51 7.45 13.63
C PHE A 122 -9.96 7.93 13.50
N ALA A 123 -10.67 7.38 12.51
CA ALA A 123 -12.03 7.74 12.17
C ALA A 123 -12.81 6.47 11.82
N ARG A 124 -13.83 6.16 12.63
CA ARG A 124 -14.79 5.10 12.31
C ARG A 124 -15.73 5.55 11.20
N LEU A 125 -15.88 4.72 10.18
CA LEU A 125 -16.82 4.97 9.10
C LEU A 125 -18.23 4.51 9.52
N PRO A 126 -19.29 5.21 9.11
CA PRO A 126 -20.64 4.69 9.24
C PRO A 126 -20.76 3.37 8.45
N PRO A 127 -21.69 2.48 8.81
CA PRO A 127 -21.92 1.27 8.02
C PRO A 127 -22.33 1.67 6.59
N PRO A 128 -21.78 1.02 5.55
CA PRO A 128 -22.25 1.22 4.20
C PRO A 128 -23.72 0.77 4.08
N THR A 129 -24.49 1.44 3.23
CA THR A 129 -25.86 1.01 2.93
C THR A 129 -25.85 -0.45 2.47
N PRO A 130 -26.78 -1.29 2.96
CA PRO A 130 -26.88 -2.67 2.51
C PRO A 130 -27.06 -2.71 1.01
N PRO A 131 -26.36 -3.61 0.30
CA PRO A 131 -26.53 -3.73 -1.13
C PRO A 131 -27.95 -4.19 -1.45
N PRO A 132 -28.55 -3.77 -2.58
CA PRO A 132 -29.83 -4.32 -3.01
C PRO A 132 -29.69 -5.84 -3.22
N PRO A 133 -30.76 -6.63 -3.01
CA PRO A 133 -30.69 -8.10 -3.09
C PRO A 133 -30.13 -8.64 -4.42
N GLN A 134 -30.18 -7.84 -5.48
CA GLN A 134 -29.74 -8.16 -6.84
C GLN A 134 -28.27 -7.84 -7.11
N ALA A 135 -27.57 -7.12 -6.22
CA ALA A 135 -26.16 -6.79 -6.38
C ALA A 135 -25.29 -8.03 -6.14
N CYS A 136 -24.96 -8.72 -7.24
CA CYS A 136 -24.32 -10.04 -7.24
C CYS A 136 -22.86 -10.06 -6.74
N PHE A 137 -22.21 -8.89 -6.61
CA PHE A 137 -20.75 -8.77 -6.42
C PHE A 137 -20.35 -8.06 -5.10
N ASP A 138 -21.30 -7.77 -4.22
CA ASP A 138 -21.06 -6.88 -3.06
C ASP A 138 -20.54 -7.58 -1.79
N LYS A 139 -20.66 -8.92 -1.69
CA LYS A 139 -20.19 -9.66 -0.51
C LYS A 139 -18.65 -9.74 -0.43
N ASP A 140 -17.97 -9.69 -1.57
CA ASP A 140 -16.52 -9.83 -1.68
C ASP A 140 -15.83 -8.52 -2.12
N ALA A 141 -16.48 -7.37 -1.92
CA ALA A 141 -15.93 -6.10 -2.38
C ALA A 141 -14.57 -5.78 -1.73
N ALA A 142 -13.62 -5.33 -2.55
CA ALA A 142 -12.34 -4.81 -2.09
C ALA A 142 -12.54 -3.38 -1.56
N ALA A 143 -12.26 -3.17 -0.28
CA ALA A 143 -12.23 -1.83 0.30
C ALA A 143 -10.88 -1.16 -0.01
N CYS A 144 -10.93 -0.06 -0.79
CA CYS A 144 -9.75 0.64 -1.26
C CYS A 144 -9.75 2.09 -0.76
N LEU A 145 -8.65 2.52 -0.16
CA LEU A 145 -8.47 3.90 0.30
C LEU A 145 -7.87 4.76 -0.81
N VAL A 146 -8.45 5.93 -1.04
CA VAL A 146 -7.91 6.93 -1.96
C VAL A 146 -7.65 8.21 -1.19
N TYR A 147 -6.40 8.65 -1.23
CA TYR A 147 -5.98 9.87 -0.57
C TYR A 147 -4.75 10.48 -1.24
N ASP A 148 -4.92 11.67 -1.79
CA ASP A 148 -3.83 12.49 -2.26
C ASP A 148 -3.83 13.82 -1.50
N PRO A 149 -2.86 14.01 -0.59
CA PRO A 149 -2.82 15.22 0.19
C PRO A 149 -2.51 16.48 -0.61
N THR A 150 -2.03 16.35 -1.84
CA THR A 150 -1.80 17.50 -2.72
C THR A 150 -3.07 17.93 -3.44
N ALA A 151 -4.03 17.03 -3.64
CA ALA A 151 -5.26 17.28 -4.37
C ALA A 151 -6.43 17.69 -3.46
N SER A 152 -6.57 17.03 -2.31
CA SER A 152 -7.72 17.23 -1.41
C SER A 152 -7.33 17.01 0.05
N PRO A 153 -7.92 17.76 1.01
CA PRO A 153 -7.80 17.45 2.42
C PRO A 153 -8.46 16.14 2.83
N HIS A 154 -9.42 15.68 2.02
CA HIS A 154 -10.32 14.57 2.31
C HIS A 154 -9.88 13.30 1.59
N TYR A 155 -9.97 12.17 2.31
CA TYR A 155 -9.88 10.84 1.72
C TYR A 155 -11.26 10.31 1.30
N GLU A 156 -11.25 9.37 0.38
CA GLU A 156 -12.41 8.58 -0.03
C GLU A 156 -12.11 7.07 0.15
N VAL A 157 -13.15 6.28 0.44
CA VAL A 157 -13.04 4.81 0.51
C VAL A 157 -14.01 4.20 -0.48
N PHE A 158 -13.49 3.37 -1.38
CA PHE A 158 -14.25 2.69 -2.43
C PHE A 158 -14.48 1.24 -2.05
N LEU A 159 -15.73 0.78 -2.13
CA LEU A 159 -16.06 -0.63 -2.13
C LEU A 159 -16.14 -1.10 -3.58
N VAL A 160 -15.04 -1.66 -4.07
CA VAL A 160 -14.91 -2.11 -5.46
C VAL A 160 -15.42 -3.55 -5.56
N PRO A 161 -16.48 -3.82 -6.32
CA PRO A 161 -17.03 -5.17 -6.43
C PRO A 161 -16.01 -6.12 -7.05
N LEU A 162 -15.90 -7.33 -6.50
CA LEU A 162 -15.03 -8.39 -7.01
C LEU A 162 -15.87 -9.57 -7.52
N LEU A 163 -15.33 -10.30 -8.51
CA LEU A 163 -15.90 -11.57 -8.90
C LEU A 163 -15.71 -12.60 -7.78
N PRO A 164 -16.75 -13.35 -7.41
CA PRO A 164 -16.61 -14.45 -6.47
C PRO A 164 -15.70 -15.55 -7.03
N GLU A 165 -14.96 -16.26 -6.17
CA GLU A 165 -14.12 -17.42 -6.57
C GLU A 165 -14.93 -18.44 -7.38
N LYS A 166 -14.31 -19.13 -8.36
CA LYS A 166 -14.98 -20.16 -9.20
C LYS A 166 -15.84 -21.17 -8.43
N ARG A 167 -15.38 -21.64 -7.25
CA ARG A 167 -16.15 -22.57 -6.40
C ARG A 167 -17.45 -21.91 -5.90
N GLU A 168 -17.36 -20.68 -5.41
CA GLU A 168 -18.49 -19.97 -4.84
C GLU A 168 -19.38 -19.32 -5.91
N ALA A 169 -18.81 -18.89 -7.03
CA ALA A 169 -19.49 -18.30 -8.18
C ALA A 169 -20.58 -19.23 -8.73
N ARG A 170 -20.37 -20.55 -8.71
CA ARG A 170 -21.35 -21.55 -9.15
C ARG A 170 -22.61 -21.58 -8.30
N PHE A 171 -22.49 -21.26 -7.01
CA PHE A 171 -23.59 -21.28 -6.05
C PHE A 171 -24.17 -19.89 -5.77
N ARG A 172 -23.35 -18.83 -5.88
CA ARG A 172 -23.72 -17.46 -5.55
C ARG A 172 -24.24 -16.64 -6.72
N LEU A 173 -23.86 -16.96 -7.96
CA LEU A 173 -24.29 -16.21 -9.14
C LEU A 173 -25.45 -16.90 -9.85
N HIS A 174 -26.52 -16.13 -10.12
CA HIS A 174 -27.61 -16.58 -10.98
C HIS A 174 -27.11 -16.89 -12.40
N THR A 175 -27.81 -17.80 -13.07
CA THR A 175 -27.48 -18.22 -14.45
C THR A 175 -27.40 -17.04 -15.42
N GLU A 176 -28.25 -16.03 -15.25
CA GLU A 176 -28.25 -14.80 -16.06
C GLU A 176 -26.99 -13.96 -15.81
N THR A 177 -26.62 -13.73 -14.54
CA THR A 177 -25.39 -13.02 -14.18
C THR A 177 -24.16 -13.70 -14.78
N ARG A 178 -24.13 -15.03 -14.79
CA ARG A 178 -23.04 -15.80 -15.41
C ARG A 178 -22.95 -15.63 -16.93
N ARG A 179 -24.06 -15.35 -17.61
CA ARG A 179 -24.11 -15.11 -19.07
C ARG A 179 -23.91 -13.64 -19.45
N SER A 180 -23.97 -12.72 -18.48
CA SER A 180 -23.78 -11.30 -18.72
C SER A 180 -22.33 -10.95 -19.11
N GLU A 181 -22.17 -9.80 -19.76
CA GLU A 181 -20.88 -9.26 -20.17
C GLU A 181 -19.98 -8.97 -18.96
N TRP A 182 -18.69 -9.28 -19.10
CA TRP A 182 -17.65 -8.92 -18.16
C TRP A 182 -16.58 -8.04 -18.84
N PRO A 183 -16.15 -6.94 -18.22
CA PRO A 183 -16.81 -6.34 -17.06
C PRO A 183 -18.19 -5.77 -17.48
N PRO A 184 -19.10 -5.49 -16.53
CA PRO A 184 -20.42 -4.93 -16.84
C PRO A 184 -20.32 -3.63 -17.67
N LEU A 185 -21.41 -3.17 -18.30
CA LEU A 185 -21.39 -1.87 -18.98
C LEU A 185 -21.32 -0.70 -17.98
N SER A 186 -21.95 -0.87 -16.81
CA SER A 186 -21.95 0.08 -15.71
C SER A 186 -21.66 -0.66 -14.42
N CYS A 187 -20.78 -0.11 -13.60
CA CYS A 187 -20.40 -0.62 -12.30
C CYS A 187 -20.74 0.42 -11.23
N THR A 188 -21.75 0.13 -10.42
CA THR A 188 -22.08 0.97 -9.26
C THR A 188 -21.23 0.54 -8.08
N MET A 189 -20.52 1.51 -7.50
CA MET A 189 -19.66 1.34 -6.34
C MET A 189 -20.18 2.21 -5.20
N ARG A 190 -20.02 1.73 -3.96
CA ARG A 190 -20.28 2.52 -2.77
C ARG A 190 -19.01 3.26 -2.38
N VAL A 191 -19.10 4.59 -2.31
CA VAL A 191 -17.96 5.48 -2.05
C VAL A 191 -18.26 6.28 -0.79
N PHE A 192 -17.43 6.12 0.23
CA PHE A 192 -17.43 7.00 1.40
C PHE A 192 -16.56 8.20 1.11
N SER A 193 -17.02 9.40 1.49
CA SER A 193 -16.21 10.62 1.44
C SER A 193 -16.07 11.20 2.84
N SER A 194 -14.82 11.45 3.26
CA SER A 194 -14.57 12.11 4.56
C SER A 194 -15.04 13.57 4.59
N ALA A 195 -15.22 14.22 3.43
CA ALA A 195 -15.76 15.57 3.33
C ALA A 195 -17.23 15.63 3.77
N THR A 196 -18.03 14.65 3.35
CA THR A 196 -19.47 14.59 3.63
C THR A 196 -19.80 13.65 4.79
N ARG A 197 -18.84 12.82 5.21
CA ARG A 197 -18.98 11.73 6.20
C ARG A 197 -20.12 10.77 5.87
N ARG A 198 -20.40 10.58 4.57
CA ARG A 198 -21.49 9.73 4.09
C ARG A 198 -21.02 8.80 2.98
N TRP A 199 -21.70 7.68 2.89
CA TRP A 199 -21.66 6.81 1.72
C TRP A 199 -22.55 7.38 0.63
N ARG A 200 -22.07 7.31 -0.61
CA ARG A 200 -22.84 7.55 -1.83
C ARG A 200 -22.65 6.39 -2.79
N GLU A 201 -23.63 6.17 -3.65
CA GLU A 201 -23.46 5.30 -4.81
C GLU A 201 -22.89 6.13 -5.96
N ALA A 202 -21.86 5.61 -6.61
CA ALA A 202 -21.23 6.20 -7.78
C ALA A 202 -21.18 5.15 -8.89
N SER A 203 -21.76 5.47 -10.04
CA SER A 203 -21.75 4.59 -11.21
C SER A 203 -20.61 4.96 -12.14
N PHE A 204 -19.83 3.96 -12.52
CA PHE A 204 -18.73 4.09 -13.47
C PHE A 204 -19.08 3.36 -14.75
N LEU A 205 -18.83 3.97 -15.91
CA LEU A 205 -19.09 3.37 -17.22
C LEU A 205 -17.85 2.64 -17.73
N ARG A 206 -18.07 1.47 -18.35
CA ARG A 206 -17.00 0.69 -18.98
C ARG A 206 -16.44 1.48 -20.17
N GLY A 207 -15.13 1.72 -20.17
CA GLY A 207 -14.39 2.14 -21.35
C GLY A 207 -14.00 0.93 -22.18
N GLY A 208 -14.43 0.89 -23.44
CA GLY A 208 -14.13 -0.19 -24.37
C GLY A 208 -15.13 -1.35 -24.36
N GLU A 209 -14.78 -2.42 -25.08
CA GLU A 209 -15.60 -3.61 -25.27
C GLU A 209 -15.58 -4.55 -24.06
N ALA A 210 -16.54 -5.47 -24.01
CA ALA A 210 -16.53 -6.55 -23.01
C ALA A 210 -15.34 -7.48 -23.27
N ALA A 211 -14.66 -7.91 -22.21
CA ALA A 211 -13.64 -8.95 -22.30
C ALA A 211 -14.22 -10.36 -22.49
N GLY A 212 -15.53 -10.54 -22.26
CA GLY A 212 -16.23 -11.80 -22.45
C GLY A 212 -17.47 -11.88 -21.58
N THR A 213 -17.82 -13.10 -21.15
CA THR A 213 -18.91 -13.32 -20.18
C THR A 213 -18.36 -13.60 -18.79
N VAL A 214 -19.15 -13.33 -17.75
CA VAL A 214 -18.77 -13.64 -16.35
C VAL A 214 -18.40 -15.12 -16.17
N ALA A 215 -19.10 -16.04 -16.84
CA ALA A 215 -18.79 -17.46 -16.79
C ALA A 215 -17.43 -17.81 -17.41
N ALA A 216 -17.02 -17.11 -18.47
CA ALA A 216 -15.76 -17.36 -19.17
C ALA A 216 -14.53 -16.88 -18.38
N MET A 217 -14.72 -15.94 -17.44
CA MET A 217 -13.61 -15.41 -16.63
C MET A 217 -13.02 -16.44 -15.66
N GLU A 218 -13.79 -17.50 -15.32
CA GLU A 218 -13.38 -18.61 -14.45
C GLU A 218 -12.35 -18.25 -13.36
N PRO A 219 -12.69 -17.37 -12.39
CA PRO A 219 -11.74 -16.85 -11.42
C PRO A 219 -11.06 -17.99 -10.63
N THR A 220 -9.79 -18.24 -10.91
CA THR A 220 -8.98 -19.19 -10.15
C THR A 220 -8.52 -18.50 -8.87
N CYS A 221 -8.83 -19.09 -7.71
CA CYS A 221 -8.12 -18.73 -6.49
C CYS A 221 -6.71 -19.27 -6.57
N ARG A 222 -5.73 -18.39 -6.80
CA ARG A 222 -4.39 -18.61 -6.29
C ARG A 222 -4.26 -17.80 -5.01
N TRP A 223 -3.89 -18.50 -3.95
CA TRP A 223 -3.56 -17.87 -2.69
C TRP A 223 -2.36 -16.94 -2.92
N ASN A 224 -2.45 -15.71 -2.41
CA ASN A 224 -1.40 -14.68 -2.29
C ASN A 224 -1.28 -13.64 -3.43
N ILE A 225 -2.24 -12.71 -3.52
CA ILE A 225 -2.03 -11.43 -4.22
C ILE A 225 -1.75 -10.34 -3.16
N LEU A 226 -0.49 -9.92 -3.09
CA LEU A 226 0.00 -8.89 -2.17
C LEU A 226 -0.10 -7.51 -2.82
N GLY A 227 -0.68 -6.52 -2.15
CA GLY A 227 -0.80 -5.17 -2.72
C GLY A 227 -1.92 -5.08 -3.76
N ARG A 228 -3.16 -5.28 -3.31
CA ARG A 228 -4.37 -5.33 -4.14
C ARG A 228 -4.72 -4.04 -4.86
N ASN A 229 -4.19 -2.91 -4.43
CA ASN A 229 -4.51 -1.62 -5.02
C ASN A 229 -3.35 -0.62 -4.97
N ALA A 230 -3.42 0.33 -5.89
CA ALA A 230 -2.54 1.48 -5.94
C ALA A 230 -3.32 2.68 -6.48
N TYR A 231 -3.00 3.87 -5.99
CA TYR A 231 -3.58 5.12 -6.48
C TYR A 231 -2.50 5.94 -7.17
N TRP A 232 -2.79 6.38 -8.39
CA TRP A 232 -1.87 7.17 -9.20
C TRP A 232 -2.63 8.12 -10.12
N ARG A 233 -2.23 9.41 -10.10
CA ARG A 233 -2.72 10.47 -11.00
C ARG A 233 -4.25 10.52 -11.16
N GLY A 234 -5.00 10.45 -10.06
CA GLY A 234 -6.47 10.55 -10.13
C GLY A 234 -7.19 9.24 -10.45
N ALA A 235 -6.46 8.14 -10.64
CA ALA A 235 -7.03 6.82 -10.91
C ALA A 235 -6.65 5.80 -9.82
N LEU A 236 -7.62 4.95 -9.48
CA LEU A 236 -7.45 3.82 -8.59
C LEU A 236 -7.27 2.55 -9.43
N TYR A 237 -6.23 1.78 -9.15
CA TYR A 237 -5.93 0.51 -9.81
C TYR A 237 -6.14 -0.59 -8.79
N VAL A 238 -6.91 -1.62 -9.16
CA VAL A 238 -7.27 -2.73 -8.26
C VAL A 238 -7.07 -4.06 -8.99
N HIS A 239 -6.33 -4.98 -8.39
CA HIS A 239 -6.26 -6.35 -8.89
C HIS A 239 -7.61 -7.06 -8.71
N CYS A 240 -8.12 -7.66 -9.79
CA CYS A 240 -9.36 -8.44 -9.77
C CYS A 240 -9.09 -9.95 -9.75
N VAL A 241 -10.07 -10.71 -9.24
CA VAL A 241 -9.97 -12.15 -8.96
C VAL A 241 -9.68 -12.96 -10.22
N GLY A 242 -8.75 -13.91 -10.12
CA GLY A 242 -8.28 -14.78 -11.21
C GLY A 242 -6.91 -14.41 -11.77
N ASP A 243 -6.17 -13.49 -11.13
CA ASP A 243 -4.77 -13.12 -11.43
C ASP A 243 -4.50 -12.61 -12.84
N ARG A 244 -5.55 -12.26 -13.59
CA ARG A 244 -5.46 -11.93 -15.02
C ARG A 244 -5.73 -10.48 -15.35
N PHE A 245 -6.39 -9.73 -14.47
CA PHE A 245 -6.83 -8.38 -14.79
C PHE A 245 -6.58 -7.37 -13.67
N VAL A 246 -6.25 -6.16 -14.10
CA VAL A 246 -6.26 -4.96 -13.27
C VAL A 246 -7.43 -4.09 -13.71
N THR A 247 -8.23 -3.64 -12.76
CA THR A 247 -9.27 -2.63 -13.00
C THR A 247 -8.69 -1.26 -12.72
N ARG A 248 -8.74 -0.37 -13.72
CA ARG A 248 -8.48 1.06 -13.55
C ARG A 248 -9.81 1.78 -13.41
N ILE A 249 -9.96 2.56 -12.35
CA ILE A 249 -11.13 3.37 -12.04
C ILE A 249 -10.67 4.83 -12.05
N SER A 250 -11.14 5.59 -13.02
CA SER A 250 -10.81 7.01 -13.15
C SER A 250 -11.86 7.84 -12.42
N LEU A 251 -11.41 8.66 -11.48
CA LEU A 251 -12.30 9.42 -10.60
C LEU A 251 -12.81 10.71 -11.22
N SER A 252 -12.13 11.23 -12.25
CA SER A 252 -12.44 12.51 -12.89
C SER A 252 -13.54 12.40 -13.96
N ASP A 253 -13.56 11.30 -14.72
CA ASP A 253 -14.49 11.08 -15.83
C ASP A 253 -15.51 9.98 -15.57
N ALA A 254 -15.51 9.40 -14.36
CA ALA A 254 -16.39 8.31 -13.95
C ALA A 254 -16.38 7.13 -14.92
N LYS A 255 -15.19 6.80 -15.46
CA LYS A 255 -14.98 5.61 -16.29
C LYS A 255 -14.18 4.57 -15.56
N TYR A 256 -14.39 3.32 -15.93
CA TYR A 256 -13.52 2.24 -15.52
C TYR A 256 -13.20 1.32 -16.69
N GLN A 257 -12.05 0.68 -16.64
CA GLN A 257 -11.56 -0.22 -17.67
C GLN A 257 -10.83 -1.39 -17.01
N ILE A 258 -10.83 -2.53 -17.67
CA ILE A 258 -9.99 -3.66 -17.26
C ILE A 258 -8.95 -3.94 -18.34
N PHE A 259 -7.77 -4.37 -17.91
CA PHE A 259 -6.69 -4.76 -18.80
C PHE A 259 -5.89 -5.89 -18.16
N ASN A 260 -5.14 -6.62 -18.97
CA ASN A 260 -4.44 -7.81 -18.50
C ASN A 260 -3.34 -7.45 -17.50
N THR A 261 -3.12 -8.31 -16.52
CA THR A 261 -1.87 -8.33 -15.73
C THR A 261 -0.71 -8.75 -16.63
N PRO A 262 0.52 -8.32 -16.33
CA PRO A 262 1.67 -8.68 -17.15
C PRO A 262 2.12 -10.12 -16.93
N GLY A 263 2.47 -10.83 -18.01
CA GLY A 263 3.00 -12.19 -17.97
C GLY A 263 1.93 -13.30 -17.97
N ASP A 264 2.24 -14.42 -18.61
CA ASP A 264 1.28 -15.52 -18.84
C ASP A 264 1.20 -16.53 -17.68
N THR A 265 2.21 -16.56 -16.80
CA THR A 265 2.39 -17.60 -15.76
C THR A 265 2.66 -16.97 -14.39
N ILE A 266 1.67 -16.28 -13.83
CA ILE A 266 1.83 -15.53 -12.58
C ILE A 266 1.44 -16.39 -11.38
N TYR A 267 2.37 -16.59 -10.43
CA TYR A 267 2.06 -17.20 -9.12
C TYR A 267 1.76 -16.13 -8.07
N LEU A 268 2.49 -15.02 -8.10
CA LEU A 268 2.18 -13.82 -7.32
C LEU A 268 2.42 -12.58 -8.18
N SER A 269 1.51 -11.61 -8.06
CA SER A 269 1.69 -10.26 -8.57
C SER A 269 1.52 -9.25 -7.44
N SER A 270 2.32 -8.19 -7.48
CA SER A 270 2.19 -7.06 -6.57
C SER A 270 2.14 -5.75 -7.33
N LEU A 271 1.14 -4.94 -7.03
CA LEU A 271 0.95 -3.62 -7.63
C LEU A 271 1.39 -2.53 -6.67
N GLY A 272 2.10 -1.53 -7.19
CA GLY A 272 2.45 -0.38 -6.38
C GLY A 272 2.93 0.80 -7.20
N ARG A 273 3.05 1.94 -6.54
CA ARG A 273 3.65 3.14 -7.10
C ARG A 273 5.14 3.16 -6.82
N SER A 274 5.92 3.60 -7.80
CA SER A 274 7.31 4.04 -7.62
C SER A 274 7.51 5.40 -8.30
N GLU A 275 8.76 5.85 -8.39
CA GLU A 275 9.16 7.20 -8.83
C GLU A 275 8.51 7.60 -10.16
N LYS A 276 8.54 6.70 -11.15
CA LYS A 276 8.08 6.99 -12.52
C LYS A 276 6.63 6.60 -12.81
N GLY A 277 5.91 6.08 -11.81
CA GLY A 277 4.49 5.77 -11.93
C GLY A 277 4.11 4.42 -11.36
N LEU A 278 3.17 3.74 -12.03
CA LEU A 278 2.63 2.48 -11.56
C LEU A 278 3.47 1.31 -12.06
N TYR A 279 3.77 0.38 -11.15
CA TYR A 279 4.55 -0.81 -11.41
C TYR A 279 3.82 -2.06 -10.94
N CYS A 280 4.09 -3.17 -11.63
CA CYS A 280 3.69 -4.51 -11.23
C CYS A 280 4.94 -5.38 -11.13
N ALA A 281 5.09 -6.11 -10.03
CA ALA A 281 6.11 -7.14 -9.86
C ALA A 281 5.47 -8.51 -10.03
N THR A 282 6.08 -9.37 -10.83
CA THR A 282 5.61 -10.75 -11.03
C THR A 282 6.73 -11.73 -10.72
N SER A 283 6.39 -12.83 -10.06
CA SER A 283 7.33 -13.92 -9.78
C SER A 283 6.82 -15.27 -10.30
N SER A 284 7.75 -16.09 -10.78
CA SER A 284 7.51 -17.47 -11.21
C SER A 284 7.48 -18.45 -10.04
N GLU A 285 7.18 -19.72 -10.32
CA GLU A 285 7.08 -20.78 -9.31
C GLU A 285 8.38 -20.89 -8.48
N GLY A 286 8.23 -20.88 -7.16
CA GLY A 286 9.37 -20.90 -6.25
C GLY A 286 10.12 -19.56 -6.12
N PHE A 287 9.57 -18.46 -6.64
CA PHE A 287 10.06 -17.08 -6.47
C PHE A 287 11.51 -16.83 -6.93
N ARG A 288 12.00 -17.65 -7.87
CA ARG A 288 13.40 -17.59 -8.33
C ARG A 288 13.64 -16.47 -9.33
N GLU A 289 12.60 -15.99 -10.00
CA GLU A 289 12.68 -14.91 -10.96
C GLU A 289 11.73 -13.80 -10.56
N LEU A 290 12.21 -12.57 -10.70
CA LEU A 290 11.45 -11.36 -10.45
C LEU A 290 11.48 -10.51 -11.72
N SER A 291 10.29 -10.24 -12.26
CA SER A 291 10.09 -9.30 -13.37
C SER A 291 9.36 -8.07 -12.86
N ILE A 292 9.87 -6.89 -13.23
CA ILE A 292 9.30 -5.59 -12.86
C ILE A 292 8.79 -4.92 -14.13
N TRP A 293 7.49 -4.64 -14.15
CA TRP A 293 6.75 -4.08 -15.26
C TRP A 293 6.28 -2.68 -14.92
N HIS A 294 6.44 -1.73 -15.84
CA HIS A 294 5.93 -0.38 -15.73
C HIS A 294 4.66 -0.25 -16.57
N LEU A 295 3.63 0.40 -16.03
CA LEU A 295 2.43 0.70 -16.80
C LEU A 295 2.67 1.96 -17.65
N ASN A 296 2.68 1.78 -18.96
CA ASN A 296 2.63 2.88 -19.91
C ASN A 296 1.17 3.23 -20.20
N GLU A 297 0.78 4.44 -19.80
CA GLU A 297 -0.58 4.97 -19.96
C GLU A 297 -0.57 6.15 -20.92
N SER A 298 -1.39 6.08 -21.97
CA SER A 298 -1.57 7.20 -22.89
C SER A 298 -2.23 8.39 -22.20
N SER A 299 -2.04 9.61 -22.71
CA SER A 299 -2.54 10.85 -22.08
C SER A 299 -4.08 10.90 -21.92
N GLY A 300 -4.82 10.04 -22.62
CA GLY A 300 -6.28 9.89 -22.49
C GLY A 300 -6.71 8.70 -21.60
N GLY A 301 -5.78 7.85 -21.18
CA GLY A 301 -6.08 6.65 -20.39
C GLY A 301 -6.77 5.52 -21.16
N ASP A 302 -6.86 5.62 -22.49
CA ASP A 302 -7.54 4.66 -23.37
C ASP A 302 -6.65 3.49 -23.80
N GLN A 303 -5.33 3.65 -23.69
CA GLN A 303 -4.35 2.59 -23.99
C GLN A 303 -3.45 2.39 -22.78
N MET A 304 -3.38 1.13 -22.35
CA MET A 304 -2.62 0.65 -21.21
C MET A 304 -1.76 -0.51 -21.67
N GLU A 305 -0.44 -0.37 -21.52
CA GLU A 305 0.49 -1.42 -21.90
C GLU A 305 1.52 -1.62 -20.77
N TRP A 306 1.73 -2.88 -20.41
CA TRP A 306 2.80 -3.25 -19.50
C TRP A 306 4.12 -3.37 -20.26
N VAL A 307 5.11 -2.59 -19.83
CA VAL A 307 6.46 -2.62 -20.40
C VAL A 307 7.41 -3.25 -19.39
N LEU A 308 8.07 -4.35 -19.76
CA LEU A 308 9.10 -4.97 -18.91
C LEU A 308 10.26 -3.98 -18.74
N LYS A 309 10.56 -3.60 -17.50
CA LYS A 309 11.67 -2.70 -17.17
C LYS A 309 12.89 -3.44 -16.67
N HIS A 310 12.68 -4.52 -15.92
CA HIS A 310 13.75 -5.27 -15.31
C HIS A 310 13.37 -6.72 -15.11
N HIS A 311 14.34 -7.62 -15.25
CA HIS A 311 14.20 -9.04 -14.94
C HIS A 311 15.46 -9.52 -14.23
N VAL A 312 15.30 -10.23 -13.13
CA VAL A 312 16.43 -10.73 -12.33
C VAL A 312 16.14 -12.14 -11.80
N ASN A 313 17.18 -12.98 -11.85
CA ASN A 313 17.17 -14.28 -11.20
C ASN A 313 17.70 -14.15 -9.76
N LEU A 314 16.82 -14.39 -8.79
CA LEU A 314 17.09 -14.30 -7.36
C LEU A 314 17.79 -15.54 -6.78
N THR A 315 18.09 -16.58 -7.58
CA THR A 315 18.76 -17.80 -7.11
C THR A 315 20.15 -17.51 -6.56
N VAL A 316 20.93 -16.65 -7.24
CA VAL A 316 22.28 -16.25 -6.77
C VAL A 316 22.18 -15.51 -5.44
N PHE A 317 21.21 -14.61 -5.31
CA PHE A 317 20.95 -13.86 -4.09
C PHE A 317 20.49 -14.78 -2.94
N SER A 318 19.61 -15.73 -3.24
CA SER A 318 19.12 -16.76 -2.32
C SER A 318 20.28 -17.57 -1.74
N ARG A 319 21.19 -18.04 -2.59
CA ARG A 319 22.41 -18.75 -2.15
C ARG A 319 23.28 -17.90 -1.24
N LYS A 320 23.49 -16.62 -1.56
CA LYS A 320 24.25 -15.70 -0.69
C LYS A 320 23.62 -15.55 0.68
N LEU A 321 22.30 -15.33 0.74
CA LEU A 321 21.58 -15.24 2.01
C LEU A 321 21.71 -16.49 2.87
N HIS A 322 21.66 -17.68 2.27
CA HIS A 322 21.87 -18.94 3.01
C HIS A 322 23.32 -19.10 3.48
N ALA A 323 24.31 -18.76 2.65
CA ALA A 323 25.73 -18.83 3.06
C ALA A 323 26.05 -17.86 4.21
N LEU A 324 25.24 -16.81 4.39
CA LEU A 324 25.32 -15.83 5.47
C LEU A 324 24.67 -16.28 6.79
N GLU A 325 24.01 -17.45 6.83
CA GLU A 325 23.29 -17.94 8.03
C GLU A 325 24.21 -18.30 9.20
N ASP A 326 25.47 -18.64 8.94
CA ASP A 326 26.46 -18.95 10.00
C ASP A 326 27.14 -17.70 10.60
N TYR A 327 27.06 -16.53 9.95
CA TYR A 327 27.84 -15.34 10.32
C TYR A 327 27.04 -14.23 11.04
N HIS A 328 25.70 -14.26 11.01
CA HIS A 328 24.87 -13.09 11.34
C HIS A 328 23.88 -13.21 12.52
N GLN A 329 24.08 -14.13 13.47
CA GLN A 329 23.40 -13.98 14.78
C GLN A 329 23.73 -12.65 15.49
N GLN A 330 24.76 -11.92 15.03
CA GLN A 330 25.23 -10.66 15.62
C GLN A 330 24.80 -9.37 14.89
N ASN A 331 24.29 -9.42 13.65
CA ASN A 331 23.92 -8.21 12.90
C ASN A 331 22.44 -8.21 12.51
N ARG A 332 21.61 -7.50 13.29
CA ARG A 332 20.15 -7.44 13.14
C ARG A 332 19.68 -6.58 11.96
N GLY A 333 20.59 -5.85 11.33
CA GLY A 333 20.32 -4.90 10.26
C GLY A 333 19.69 -3.59 10.76
N PRO A 334 19.58 -2.58 9.88
CA PRO A 334 19.19 -1.22 10.27
C PRO A 334 17.70 -1.04 10.60
N TRP A 335 16.84 -2.02 10.31
CA TRP A 335 15.41 -1.99 10.56
C TRP A 335 15.04 -3.06 11.59
N ILE A 336 14.11 -2.71 12.47
CA ILE A 336 13.61 -3.56 13.54
C ILE A 336 12.16 -3.94 13.22
N LEU A 337 11.87 -5.24 13.34
CA LEU A 337 10.50 -5.75 13.37
C LEU A 337 9.99 -5.65 14.81
N GLN A 338 8.82 -5.06 15.03
CA GLN A 338 8.28 -4.88 16.38
C GLN A 338 7.84 -6.17 17.07
N ASP A 339 7.56 -7.24 16.31
CA ASP A 339 7.21 -8.58 16.80
C ASP A 339 6.09 -8.58 17.84
N ILE A 340 5.01 -7.84 17.56
CA ILE A 340 3.91 -7.62 18.51
C ILE A 340 3.09 -8.88 18.78
N ASN A 341 3.18 -9.88 17.90
CA ASN A 341 2.44 -11.12 18.02
C ASN A 341 3.15 -12.16 18.90
N TYR A 342 4.45 -12.01 19.17
CA TYR A 342 5.23 -12.96 19.99
C TYR A 342 4.58 -13.22 21.35
N HIS A 343 4.26 -12.17 22.10
CA HIS A 343 3.63 -12.27 23.42
C HIS A 343 2.13 -12.61 23.38
N LYS A 344 1.48 -12.49 22.21
CA LYS A 344 0.06 -12.82 22.02
C LYS A 344 -0.15 -14.29 21.66
N SER A 345 0.89 -14.98 21.21
CA SER A 345 0.83 -16.40 20.88
C SER A 345 0.65 -17.25 22.15
N PRO A 346 -0.35 -18.15 22.23
CA PRO A 346 -0.54 -19.03 23.37
C PRO A 346 0.66 -19.95 23.65
N ARG A 347 1.56 -20.14 22.67
CA ARG A 347 2.73 -21.02 22.75
C ARG A 347 3.90 -20.43 23.55
N ASN A 348 3.97 -19.11 23.74
CA ASN A 348 5.18 -18.43 24.24
C ASN A 348 5.08 -17.90 25.68
N LYS A 349 4.14 -18.42 26.50
CA LYS A 349 4.01 -17.99 27.92
C LYS A 349 5.16 -18.43 28.84
N ALA A 350 6.25 -18.99 28.29
CA ALA A 350 7.30 -19.66 29.07
C ALA A 350 8.73 -19.11 28.86
N ASP A 351 8.97 -18.20 27.91
CA ASP A 351 10.34 -17.73 27.62
C ASP A 351 10.49 -16.21 27.87
N ASP A 352 11.49 -15.84 28.67
CA ASP A 352 11.95 -14.46 28.92
C ASP A 352 12.61 -13.90 27.66
N TYR A 353 11.81 -13.38 26.73
CA TYR A 353 12.32 -12.67 25.55
C TYR A 353 12.58 -11.20 25.89
N VAL A 354 13.83 -10.76 25.76
CA VAL A 354 14.23 -9.36 25.94
C VAL A 354 14.06 -8.63 24.60
N ALA A 355 13.15 -7.65 24.56
CA ALA A 355 12.96 -6.78 23.41
C ALA A 355 14.29 -6.09 23.03
N ALA A 356 14.56 -5.96 21.72
CA ALA A 356 15.77 -5.33 21.22
C ALA A 356 15.86 -3.86 21.67
N GLU A 357 16.99 -3.45 22.25
CA GLU A 357 17.26 -2.02 22.48
C GLU A 357 17.30 -1.25 21.15
N GLU A 358 16.66 -0.09 21.14
CA GLU A 358 16.64 0.85 20.01
C GLU A 358 18.05 1.42 19.80
N ALA A 359 18.78 0.90 18.82
CA ALA A 359 20.06 1.49 18.43
C ALA A 359 19.82 2.73 17.56
N GLU A 360 20.38 3.88 17.96
CA GLU A 360 20.39 5.09 17.13
C GLU A 360 21.28 4.84 15.90
N PHE A 361 20.68 4.79 14.71
CA PHE A 361 21.42 4.63 13.45
C PHE A 361 21.07 5.78 12.51
N GLU A 362 22.04 6.64 12.22
CA GLU A 362 21.97 7.70 11.19
C GLU A 362 22.45 7.13 9.84
N TRP A 363 21.74 7.39 8.74
CA TRP A 363 22.12 6.85 7.40
C TRP A 363 22.20 7.98 6.41
N ASP A 364 23.25 7.93 5.61
CA ASP A 364 23.44 8.66 4.38
C ASP A 364 23.10 7.75 3.18
N SER A 365 22.61 8.32 2.08
CA SER A 365 22.28 7.55 0.87
C SER A 365 23.45 7.02 0.07
N HIS A 366 24.66 7.11 0.62
CA HIS A 366 25.91 6.84 -0.05
C HIS A 366 26.71 5.69 0.61
N ASN A 367 26.26 5.13 1.75
CA ASN A 367 26.98 4.09 2.49
C ASN A 367 26.49 2.65 2.21
N ASP A 368 27.25 1.92 1.37
CA ASP A 368 27.93 0.63 1.55
C ASP A 368 27.30 -0.59 2.28
N ASN A 369 25.99 -0.66 2.51
CA ASN A 369 25.35 -1.95 2.88
C ASN A 369 25.01 -2.83 1.66
N VAL A 370 25.87 -2.81 0.64
CA VAL A 370 25.68 -3.52 -0.64
C VAL A 370 26.28 -4.91 -0.54
N LEU A 371 25.48 -5.94 -0.77
CA LEU A 371 26.00 -7.32 -0.87
C LEU A 371 26.78 -7.51 -2.18
N GLU A 372 28.12 -7.34 -2.15
CA GLU A 372 28.98 -7.55 -3.33
C GLU A 372 28.96 -9.00 -3.85
N ALA A 373 29.28 -9.18 -5.13
CA ALA A 373 29.09 -10.44 -5.88
C ALA A 373 30.35 -11.27 -6.13
N GLY A 374 31.51 -10.80 -5.67
CA GLY A 374 32.75 -11.58 -5.70
C GLY A 374 32.79 -12.50 -4.49
N ASP A 375 33.11 -13.77 -4.74
CA ASP A 375 33.41 -14.82 -3.76
C ASP A 375 32.20 -15.47 -3.07
N MET A 376 31.75 -16.63 -3.59
CA MET A 376 31.63 -17.89 -2.83
C MET A 376 30.86 -19.00 -3.56
N ALA A 377 31.07 -20.23 -3.07
CA ALA A 377 30.85 -21.54 -3.69
C ALA A 377 29.39 -21.96 -3.95
N GLU A 378 29.24 -22.93 -4.85
CA GLU A 378 27.97 -23.55 -5.25
C GLU A 378 27.36 -24.38 -4.11
N ALA A 379 26.52 -23.75 -3.27
CA ALA A 379 25.65 -24.45 -2.32
C ALA A 379 24.23 -24.62 -2.87
N ASN A 380 23.60 -25.77 -2.57
CA ASN A 380 22.21 -26.06 -2.92
C ASN A 380 21.26 -25.41 -1.90
N TYR A 381 20.60 -24.34 -2.33
CA TYR A 381 19.58 -23.61 -1.57
C TYR A 381 18.24 -24.36 -1.54
N THR A 382 17.69 -24.58 -0.35
CA THR A 382 16.40 -25.27 -0.11
C THR A 382 15.30 -24.34 0.45
N GLY A 383 15.56 -23.04 0.62
CA GLY A 383 14.57 -22.08 1.13
C GLY A 383 13.45 -21.76 0.13
N TYR A 384 12.33 -21.22 0.62
CA TYR A 384 11.31 -20.60 -0.23
C TYR A 384 11.78 -19.19 -0.60
N THR A 385 11.92 -18.89 -1.89
CA THR A 385 12.46 -17.60 -2.34
C THR A 385 11.46 -16.45 -2.09
N SER A 386 11.96 -15.22 -2.17
CA SER A 386 11.40 -14.03 -1.53
C SER A 386 10.01 -13.57 -2.00
N VAL A 387 9.20 -13.11 -1.04
CA VAL A 387 7.89 -12.51 -1.27
C VAL A 387 8.00 -11.00 -1.44
N VAL A 388 7.29 -10.40 -2.41
CA VAL A 388 7.29 -8.94 -2.62
C VAL A 388 6.56 -8.24 -1.48
N LEU A 389 7.22 -7.28 -0.83
CA LEU A 389 6.66 -6.42 0.22
C LEU A 389 6.09 -5.10 -0.32
N GLY A 390 6.50 -4.71 -1.53
CA GLY A 390 5.99 -3.51 -2.22
C GLY A 390 7.08 -2.63 -2.79
N PHE A 391 6.67 -1.55 -3.45
CA PHE A 391 7.56 -0.62 -4.15
C PHE A 391 7.86 0.61 -3.30
N HIS A 392 9.12 1.07 -3.32
CA HIS A 392 9.45 2.36 -2.76
C HIS A 392 8.78 3.48 -3.60
N PRO A 393 7.96 4.34 -2.99
CA PRO A 393 7.11 5.29 -3.73
C PRO A 393 7.86 6.39 -4.47
N TYR A 394 9.12 6.66 -4.09
CA TYR A 394 9.94 7.77 -4.63
C TYR A 394 11.27 7.35 -5.25
N LYS A 395 11.57 6.04 -5.25
CA LYS A 395 12.84 5.50 -5.71
C LYS A 395 12.58 4.18 -6.38
N GLU A 396 13.39 3.86 -7.37
CA GLU A 396 13.32 2.62 -8.13
C GLU A 396 13.90 1.43 -7.31
N VAL A 397 13.21 1.11 -6.21
CA VAL A 397 13.55 0.10 -5.21
C VAL A 397 12.32 -0.75 -4.88
N ILE A 398 12.49 -2.07 -4.85
CA ILE A 398 11.45 -3.02 -4.44
C ILE A 398 11.86 -3.68 -3.14
N PHE A 399 10.94 -3.74 -2.20
CA PHE A 399 11.14 -4.41 -0.93
C PHE A 399 10.72 -5.87 -1.04
N LEU A 400 11.56 -6.75 -0.49
CA LEU A 400 11.43 -8.20 -0.57
C LEU A 400 11.56 -8.78 0.85
N ASN A 401 10.75 -9.78 1.14
CA ASN A 401 10.89 -10.64 2.31
C ASN A 401 11.57 -11.92 1.86
N ALA A 402 12.83 -12.10 2.25
CA ALA A 402 13.58 -13.31 2.00
C ALA A 402 13.26 -14.37 3.06
N SER A 403 12.44 -15.34 2.67
CA SER A 403 12.14 -16.57 3.42
C SER A 403 11.61 -16.37 4.84
N LEU A 404 10.93 -15.24 5.13
CA LEU A 404 10.47 -14.89 6.48
C LEU A 404 11.61 -14.79 7.51
N ARG A 405 12.82 -14.56 7.02
CA ARG A 405 14.05 -14.48 7.81
C ARG A 405 14.69 -13.11 7.74
N ARG A 406 14.56 -12.43 6.60
CA ARG A 406 15.26 -11.17 6.35
C ARG A 406 14.52 -10.29 5.35
N GLY A 407 14.64 -8.98 5.53
CA GLY A 407 14.02 -7.96 4.71
C GLY A 407 15.09 -7.32 3.88
N VAL A 408 14.83 -7.16 2.59
CA VAL A 408 15.83 -6.67 1.66
C VAL A 408 15.21 -5.67 0.72
N ALA A 409 15.93 -4.58 0.47
CA ALA A 409 15.62 -3.62 -0.58
C ALA A 409 16.47 -3.95 -1.81
N TYR A 410 15.82 -4.20 -2.95
CA TYR A 410 16.47 -4.40 -4.23
C TYR A 410 16.36 -3.15 -5.09
N HIS A 411 17.49 -2.52 -5.38
CA HIS A 411 17.64 -1.35 -6.23
C HIS A 411 17.82 -1.82 -7.67
N TRP A 412 16.75 -1.90 -8.46
CA TRP A 412 16.81 -2.54 -9.78
C TRP A 412 17.63 -1.76 -10.81
N ASN A 413 17.69 -0.43 -10.71
CA ASN A 413 18.54 0.41 -11.57
C ASN A 413 20.04 0.05 -11.45
N THR A 414 20.48 -0.35 -10.26
CA THR A 414 21.89 -0.70 -10.00
C THR A 414 22.09 -2.19 -9.81
N SER A 415 21.02 -2.98 -9.82
CA SER A 415 21.01 -4.41 -9.45
C SER A 415 21.67 -4.70 -8.10
N LYS A 416 21.51 -3.80 -7.13
CA LYS A 416 22.12 -3.91 -5.79
C LYS A 416 21.08 -4.31 -4.76
N PHE A 417 21.47 -5.19 -3.85
CA PHE A 417 20.67 -5.55 -2.68
C PHE A 417 21.20 -4.80 -1.46
N GLN A 418 20.25 -4.30 -0.67
CA GLN A 418 20.50 -3.64 0.60
C GLN A 418 19.76 -4.41 1.70
N ASP A 419 20.51 -4.80 2.72
CA ASP A 419 19.95 -5.45 3.90
C ASP A 419 19.12 -4.46 4.74
N LEU A 420 17.88 -4.83 5.07
CA LEU A 420 17.02 -4.06 5.96
C LEU A 420 17.08 -4.62 7.37
N GLY A 421 17.11 -5.94 7.53
CA GLY A 421 17.21 -6.55 8.85
C GLY A 421 16.55 -7.91 8.99
N LEU A 422 16.85 -8.55 10.12
CA LEU A 422 16.44 -9.90 10.46
C LEU A 422 15.02 -9.94 11.04
N TRP A 423 14.32 -11.02 10.73
CA TRP A 423 13.09 -11.37 11.41
C TRP A 423 13.46 -12.07 12.73
N PRO A 424 12.58 -12.04 13.75
CA PRO A 424 12.76 -12.77 14.98
C PRO A 424 13.03 -14.26 14.75
N LYS A 425 13.74 -14.88 15.69
CA LYS A 425 14.01 -16.32 15.64
C LYS A 425 12.69 -17.10 15.65
N ASP A 426 12.61 -18.16 14.84
CA ASP A 426 11.45 -19.04 14.71
C ASP A 426 10.17 -18.35 14.20
N TYR A 427 10.29 -17.13 13.68
CA TYR A 427 9.15 -16.36 13.17
C TYR A 427 8.40 -17.06 12.03
N ALA A 428 9.08 -17.86 11.21
CA ALA A 428 8.45 -18.68 10.19
C ALA A 428 7.45 -19.71 10.77
N GLU A 429 7.73 -20.22 11.98
CA GLU A 429 6.85 -21.15 12.70
C GLU A 429 5.66 -20.43 13.36
N ILE A 430 5.86 -19.16 13.74
CA ILE A 430 4.83 -18.32 14.38
C ILE A 430 3.89 -17.72 13.33
N ALA A 431 4.44 -17.11 12.28
CA ALA A 431 3.69 -16.43 11.23
C ALA A 431 2.97 -17.38 10.27
N GLY A 432 3.24 -18.69 10.35
CA GLY A 432 2.56 -19.70 9.55
C GLY A 432 2.75 -19.48 8.06
N ALA A 433 4.01 -19.40 7.63
CA ALA A 433 4.51 -19.37 6.24
C ALA A 433 3.95 -18.33 5.24
N GLU A 434 2.81 -17.68 5.46
CA GLU A 434 2.11 -16.93 4.41
C GLU A 434 1.82 -15.48 4.82
N LEU A 435 2.49 -14.55 4.14
CA LEU A 435 2.18 -13.13 4.14
C LEU A 435 0.93 -12.91 3.28
N GLU A 436 -0.13 -12.34 3.86
CA GLU A 436 -1.40 -12.05 3.18
C GLU A 436 -1.34 -10.70 2.44
N MET A 437 -0.80 -9.66 3.10
CA MET A 437 -0.71 -8.30 2.59
C MET A 437 0.53 -7.58 3.12
N SER A 438 1.03 -6.62 2.35
CA SER A 438 2.07 -5.70 2.80
C SER A 438 1.84 -4.30 2.23
N PHE A 439 2.26 -3.29 2.99
CA PHE A 439 1.99 -1.89 2.67
C PHE A 439 3.20 -1.01 3.01
N ILE A 440 3.67 -0.24 2.03
CA ILE A 440 4.80 0.66 2.21
C ILE A 440 4.30 1.94 2.88
N TYR A 441 4.65 2.10 4.16
CA TYR A 441 4.16 3.20 4.97
C TYR A 441 4.95 4.48 4.71
N THR A 442 4.20 5.55 4.50
CA THR A 442 4.72 6.89 4.19
C THR A 442 4.04 7.88 5.12
N PRO A 443 4.68 8.28 6.24
CA PRO A 443 4.04 9.08 7.29
C PRO A 443 3.36 10.35 6.75
N CYS A 444 2.15 10.62 7.26
CA CYS A 444 1.35 11.79 6.88
C CYS A 444 1.07 12.63 8.13
N TRP A 445 1.80 13.74 8.28
CA TRP A 445 1.72 14.62 9.46
C TRP A 445 0.69 15.75 9.32
N LEU A 446 -0.36 15.53 8.52
CA LEU A 446 -1.44 16.49 8.38
C LEU A 446 -2.26 16.55 9.68
N GLU A 447 -2.25 17.70 10.33
CA GLU A 447 -2.86 17.93 11.66
C GLU A 447 -4.39 17.81 11.66
N GLU A 448 -5.05 18.16 10.55
CA GLU A 448 -6.50 18.06 10.42
C GLU A 448 -6.92 16.66 9.93
N PHE A 449 -7.15 15.76 10.88
CA PHE A 449 -7.80 14.48 10.64
C PHE A 449 -9.25 14.56 11.11
N HIS A 450 -10.21 14.64 10.17
CA HIS A 450 -11.63 14.75 10.50
C HIS A 450 -12.22 13.41 10.97
N GLY A 451 -11.76 12.88 12.11
CA GLY A 451 -12.30 11.70 12.80
C GLY A 451 -13.12 12.06 14.03
N ASN A 452 -14.10 11.24 14.38
CA ASN A 452 -14.72 11.31 15.69
C ASN A 452 -13.74 10.69 16.68
N ASN A 453 -13.12 11.51 17.54
CA ASN A 453 -12.58 11.01 18.79
C ASN A 453 -13.79 10.48 19.56
N PHE A 454 -13.87 9.17 19.76
CA PHE A 454 -14.77 8.63 20.77
C PHE A 454 -14.30 9.22 22.09
N GLU A 455 -15.07 10.16 22.63
CA GLU A 455 -15.10 10.36 24.07
C GLU A 455 -15.52 9.02 24.66
N ASP A 456 -14.68 8.48 25.54
CA ASP A 456 -15.00 7.33 26.37
C ASP A 456 -16.34 7.55 27.05
N GLN A 457 -17.35 6.79 26.63
CA GLN A 457 -18.52 6.55 27.46
C GLN A 457 -18.39 5.19 28.15
N LYS A 458 -17.87 5.30 29.37
CA LYS A 458 -17.96 4.42 30.54
C LYS A 458 -17.10 3.16 30.60
#